data_AF-A0A1V6GR43-F1
#
_entry.id   AF-A0A1V6GR43-F1
#
_cell.length_a   1.000
_cell.length_b   1.000
_cell.length_c   1.000
_cell.angle_alpha   90.00
_cell.angle_beta   90.00
_cell.angle_gamma   90.00
#
_symmetry.space_group_name_H-M   'P 1'
#
loop_
_entity.id
_entity.type
_entity.pdbx_description
1 polymer ?
#
loop_
_entity_poly.entity_id
_entity_poly.type
_entity_poly.pdbx_seq_one_letter_code
_entity_poly.pdbx_strand_id
1 'polypeptide(L)'
;MSSIYEALKRSQASSPEQSRSNTPYIVRGRRIYWIVAAAVLISSALTAAAIFWMAPERGERSVETVAAQPVTPGPVRTLELMNKGDRLRRKNDLEGAVAAYQEVIKETPDYAEAHLQLGELFYGAGRFDEAFAAMAKAQKLRPDDARLLNNMGSVLLAKDNAAEALNYFVQARRNSADYVEPLYNMACAYAKLKKKDAALSSLRQAAEMQPEVRLWASRDPDLVSLRGDRDFESIVHPKE
;
A
#
# COMPACT_ATOMS: atom_id res chain seq x y z
N MET A 1 -23.13 -45.24 -19.68
CA MET A 1 -23.27 -45.61 -18.25
C MET A 1 -23.10 -44.35 -17.40
N SER A 2 -24.13 -43.51 -17.41
CA SER A 2 -24.26 -42.26 -16.67
C SER A 2 -25.34 -42.50 -15.62
N SER A 3 -25.00 -42.54 -14.33
CA SER A 3 -25.99 -42.54 -13.23
C SER A 3 -25.32 -42.52 -11.85
N ILE A 4 -24.96 -41.33 -11.34
CA ILE A 4 -25.01 -41.00 -9.89
C ILE A 4 -25.41 -39.52 -9.66
N TYR A 5 -26.05 -38.84 -10.63
CA TYR A 5 -26.50 -37.45 -10.45
C TYR A 5 -27.93 -37.23 -10.95
N GLU A 6 -28.82 -38.14 -10.55
CA GLU A 6 -30.27 -37.96 -10.62
C GLU A 6 -30.87 -38.17 -9.23
N ALA A 7 -30.99 -37.07 -8.48
CA ALA A 7 -31.99 -36.92 -7.43
C ALA A 7 -32.14 -35.43 -7.08
N LEU A 8 -33.38 -34.95 -7.03
CA LEU A 8 -33.83 -33.64 -6.57
C LEU A 8 -33.81 -32.45 -7.54
N LYS A 9 -34.35 -32.66 -8.75
CA LYS A 9 -35.21 -31.65 -9.38
C LYS A 9 -36.57 -32.26 -9.70
N ARG A 10 -37.56 -32.03 -8.85
CA ARG A 10 -38.96 -31.72 -9.20
C ARG A 10 -39.84 -31.67 -7.96
N SER A 11 -40.41 -30.48 -7.72
CA SER A 11 -41.76 -30.20 -7.20
C SER A 11 -41.75 -28.74 -6.75
N GLN A 12 -41.94 -27.77 -7.64
CA GLN A 12 -43.24 -27.14 -7.92
C GLN A 12 -44.12 -26.89 -6.68
N ALA A 13 -44.45 -25.60 -6.54
CA ALA A 13 -45.76 -25.03 -6.25
C ALA A 13 -46.21 -24.83 -4.78
N SER A 14 -46.42 -23.53 -4.49
CA SER A 14 -47.58 -22.91 -3.81
C SER A 14 -47.87 -23.22 -2.33
N SER A 15 -47.59 -22.20 -1.48
CA SER A 15 -48.45 -21.46 -0.50
C SER A 15 -49.75 -22.08 0.05
N PRO A 16 -50.39 -21.45 1.07
CA PRO A 16 -49.94 -20.85 2.35
C PRO A 16 -50.77 -21.39 3.55
N GLU A 17 -50.38 -21.15 4.82
CA GLU A 17 -51.31 -20.75 5.91
C GLU A 17 -50.66 -20.63 7.31
N GLN A 18 -50.91 -19.46 7.89
CA GLN A 18 -51.11 -19.06 9.28
C GLN A 18 -51.09 -20.11 10.41
N SER A 19 -50.31 -19.86 11.47
CA SER A 19 -50.79 -19.26 12.74
C SER A 19 -50.02 -19.76 13.97
N ARG A 20 -49.86 -18.82 14.92
CA ARG A 20 -49.44 -18.97 16.34
C ARG A 20 -47.97 -19.30 16.59
N SER A 21 -47.28 -18.78 17.60
CA SER A 21 -47.42 -17.62 18.48
C SER A 21 -46.15 -17.68 19.32
N ASN A 22 -45.36 -16.61 19.41
CA ASN A 22 -44.57 -16.26 20.60
C ASN A 22 -43.84 -14.93 20.38
N THR A 23 -44.15 -13.99 21.26
CA THR A 23 -43.58 -12.65 21.41
C THR A 23 -42.10 -12.70 21.83
N PRO A 24 -41.35 -11.62 21.58
CA PRO A 24 -40.87 -10.86 22.73
C PRO A 24 -40.95 -9.33 22.58
N TYR A 25 -40.95 -8.71 23.75
CA TYR A 25 -41.10 -7.29 24.07
C TYR A 25 -40.00 -6.36 23.51
N ILE A 26 -40.41 -5.13 23.21
CA ILE A 26 -39.59 -3.95 22.91
C ILE A 26 -39.54 -3.04 24.14
N VAL A 27 -38.38 -2.46 24.46
CA VAL A 27 -38.27 -1.16 25.16
C VAL A 27 -37.31 -0.23 24.40
N ARG A 28 -37.74 1.03 24.34
CA ARG A 28 -37.36 2.16 23.47
C ARG A 28 -36.12 2.95 23.94
N GLY A 29 -35.49 3.65 23.00
CA GLY A 29 -34.52 4.73 23.24
C GLY A 29 -34.40 5.75 22.08
N ARG A 30 -35.39 6.65 21.99
CA ARG A 30 -35.50 7.99 21.35
C ARG A 30 -34.50 8.46 20.27
N ARG A 31 -35.04 8.90 19.11
CA ARG A 31 -34.51 9.99 18.27
C ARG A 31 -35.61 10.70 17.44
N ILE A 32 -35.49 12.03 17.38
CA ILE A 32 -35.92 12.99 16.34
C ILE A 32 -37.42 13.36 16.26
N TYR A 33 -37.71 14.64 16.49
CA TYR A 33 -38.96 15.31 16.07
C TYR A 33 -38.67 16.34 14.97
N TRP A 34 -39.53 16.33 13.96
CA TRP A 34 -39.52 17.16 12.75
C TRP A 34 -40.07 18.58 13.00
N ILE A 35 -39.63 19.51 12.14
CA ILE A 35 -40.16 20.87 11.96
C ILE A 35 -41.44 20.80 11.09
N VAL A 36 -42.43 21.68 11.34
CA VAL A 36 -43.10 22.62 10.38
C VAL A 36 -44.48 23.14 10.88
N ALA A 37 -44.57 24.49 10.98
CA ALA A 37 -45.72 25.43 10.84
C ALA A 37 -46.93 25.35 11.81
N ALA A 38 -47.67 26.41 12.18
CA ALA A 38 -47.88 27.75 11.61
C ALA A 38 -48.36 28.78 12.68
N ALA A 39 -48.45 30.04 12.25
CA ALA A 39 -48.68 31.31 12.96
C ALA A 39 -50.02 31.50 13.71
N VAL A 40 -50.09 32.49 14.63
CA VAL A 40 -50.99 33.68 14.61
C VAL A 40 -50.87 34.57 15.89
N LEU A 41 -50.40 35.81 15.65
CA LEU A 41 -50.76 37.16 16.17
C LEU A 41 -50.53 37.66 17.64
N ILE A 42 -49.55 38.59 17.75
CA ILE A 42 -49.57 40.01 18.24
C ILE A 42 -50.31 40.36 19.55
N SER A 43 -49.58 40.87 20.57
CA SER A 43 -49.72 42.25 21.12
C SER A 43 -48.72 42.57 22.25
N SER A 44 -48.40 43.86 22.41
CA SER A 44 -47.51 44.57 23.37
C SER A 44 -46.01 44.65 23.00
N ALA A 45 -45.58 45.56 22.11
CA ALA A 45 -45.38 47.01 22.28
C ALA A 45 -44.23 47.35 23.26
N LEU A 46 -43.04 47.67 22.72
CA LEU A 46 -42.50 49.04 22.63
C LEU A 46 -42.14 49.66 23.99
N THR A 47 -40.88 49.55 24.41
CA THR A 47 -40.22 50.53 25.33
C THR A 47 -38.70 50.39 25.51
N ALA A 48 -37.96 49.59 24.74
CA ALA A 48 -36.49 49.48 24.93
C ALA A 48 -35.64 49.78 23.68
N ALA A 49 -36.25 50.15 22.54
CA ALA A 49 -35.53 50.39 21.29
C ALA A 49 -35.05 51.84 21.08
N ALA A 50 -35.13 52.72 22.10
CA ALA A 50 -34.85 54.15 21.93
C ALA A 50 -33.68 54.71 22.74
N ILE A 51 -32.92 53.89 23.49
CA ILE A 51 -31.80 54.39 24.33
C ILE A 51 -30.43 53.79 23.93
N PHE A 52 -30.38 52.86 22.98
CA PHE A 52 -29.13 52.20 22.57
C PHE A 52 -28.71 52.54 21.13
N TRP A 53 -28.91 53.79 20.68
CA TRP A 53 -28.43 54.28 19.37
C TRP A 53 -27.54 55.53 19.50
N MET A 54 -26.76 55.68 20.57
CA MET A 54 -25.75 56.73 20.66
C MET A 54 -24.54 56.30 21.50
N ALA A 55 -23.75 55.35 20.99
CA ALA A 55 -22.40 55.11 21.48
C ALA A 55 -21.46 54.92 20.28
N PRO A 56 -20.38 55.71 20.12
CA PRO A 56 -19.40 55.49 19.08
C PRO A 56 -18.51 54.31 19.45
N GLU A 57 -18.48 53.27 18.62
CA GLU A 57 -17.60 52.11 18.75
C GLU A 57 -16.14 52.56 18.65
N ARG A 58 -15.44 52.63 19.79
CA ARG A 58 -13.97 52.63 19.80
C ARG A 58 -13.52 51.22 19.44
N GLY A 59 -12.94 51.07 18.26
CA GLY A 59 -12.36 49.83 17.79
C GLY A 59 -11.21 49.36 18.68
N GLU A 60 -11.51 48.51 19.65
CA GLU A 60 -10.52 47.65 20.26
C GLU A 60 -10.13 46.58 19.23
N ARG A 61 -8.95 46.75 18.62
CA ARG A 61 -8.30 45.65 17.90
C ARG A 61 -7.95 44.59 18.94
N SER A 62 -8.83 43.62 19.11
CA SER A 62 -8.46 42.32 19.67
C SER A 62 -7.32 41.78 18.83
N VAL A 63 -6.17 41.56 19.47
CA VAL A 63 -5.07 40.81 18.87
C VAL A 63 -5.59 39.39 18.74
N GLU A 64 -6.19 39.05 17.60
CA GLU A 64 -6.44 37.67 17.24
C GLU A 64 -5.07 36.99 17.20
N THR A 65 -4.80 36.19 18.23
CA THR A 65 -3.78 35.15 18.15
C THR A 65 -4.14 34.33 16.93
N VAL A 66 -3.46 34.57 15.80
CA VAL A 66 -3.60 33.76 14.60
C VAL A 66 -3.22 32.35 15.04
N ALA A 67 -4.23 31.52 15.31
CA ALA A 67 -4.03 30.10 15.50
C ALA A 67 -3.27 29.64 14.25
N ALA A 68 -2.02 29.19 14.45
CA ALA A 68 -1.20 28.70 13.36
C ALA A 68 -2.04 27.70 12.59
N GLN A 69 -2.38 28.04 11.35
CA GLN A 69 -3.20 27.16 10.54
C GLN A 69 -2.50 25.80 10.52
N PRO A 70 -3.22 24.67 10.69
CA PRO A 70 -2.62 23.36 10.53
C PRO A 70 -1.96 23.37 9.16
N VAL A 71 -0.63 23.25 9.14
CA VAL A 71 0.16 23.22 7.91
C VAL A 71 -0.28 21.95 7.22
N THR A 72 -1.29 22.06 6.34
CA THR A 72 -1.57 21.03 5.37
C THR A 72 -0.34 21.03 4.47
N PRO A 73 0.45 19.94 4.45
CA PRO A 73 1.58 19.88 3.55
C PRO A 73 1.00 19.99 2.15
N GLY A 74 1.27 21.10 1.47
CA GLY A 74 0.99 21.19 0.07
C GLY A 74 1.77 20.09 -0.66
N PRO A 75 1.29 19.61 -1.82
CA PRO A 75 2.03 18.67 -2.67
C PRO A 75 3.49 19.07 -2.92
N VAL A 76 3.77 20.38 -2.89
CA VAL A 76 5.11 20.96 -3.03
C VAL A 76 6.04 20.57 -1.88
N ARG A 77 5.62 20.72 -0.62
CA ARG A 77 6.50 20.43 0.54
C ARG A 77 6.83 18.94 0.64
N THR A 78 5.83 18.08 0.43
CA THR A 78 6.02 16.64 0.36
C THR A 78 7.07 16.27 -0.70
N LEU A 79 6.97 16.85 -1.89
CA LEU A 79 7.92 16.62 -2.98
C LEU A 79 9.32 17.18 -2.67
N GLU A 80 9.43 18.34 -2.04
CA GLU A 80 10.71 18.92 -1.62
C GLU A 80 11.44 18.03 -0.61
N LEU A 81 10.72 17.50 0.37
CA LEU A 81 11.27 16.58 1.37
C LEU A 81 11.65 15.23 0.75
N MET A 82 10.85 14.68 -0.17
CA MET A 82 11.21 13.49 -0.94
C MET A 82 12.51 13.72 -1.72
N ASN A 83 12.59 14.83 -2.46
CA ASN A 83 13.78 15.19 -3.22
C ASN A 83 15.00 15.40 -2.31
N LYS A 84 14.81 15.95 -1.11
CA LYS A 84 15.87 16.07 -0.09
C LYS A 84 16.35 14.68 0.35
N GLY A 85 15.43 13.78 0.70
CA GLY A 85 15.76 12.39 1.04
C GLY A 85 16.55 11.70 -0.05
N ASP A 86 16.12 11.82 -1.30
CA ASP A 86 16.80 11.22 -2.45
C ASP A 86 18.22 11.78 -2.66
N ARG A 87 18.40 13.10 -2.48
CA ARG A 87 19.73 13.73 -2.56
C ARG A 87 20.65 13.26 -1.46
N LEU A 88 20.15 13.11 -0.23
CA LEU A 88 20.92 12.64 0.92
C LEU A 88 21.32 11.17 0.74
N ARG A 89 20.37 10.33 0.27
CA ARG A 89 20.63 8.94 -0.10
C ARG A 89 21.75 8.82 -1.13
N ARG A 90 21.72 9.63 -2.21
CA ARG A 90 22.78 9.65 -3.23
C ARG A 90 24.14 10.10 -2.70
N LYS A 91 24.16 10.91 -1.64
CA LYS A 91 25.40 11.32 -0.95
C LYS A 91 25.86 10.32 0.11
N ASN A 92 25.18 9.17 0.23
CA ASN A 92 25.41 8.17 1.27
C ASN A 92 25.15 8.69 2.70
N ASP A 93 24.42 9.80 2.85
CA ASP A 93 23.91 10.27 4.13
C ASP A 93 22.58 9.56 4.41
N LEU A 94 22.68 8.32 4.89
CA LEU A 94 21.53 7.44 5.11
C LEU A 94 20.66 7.93 6.27
N GLU A 95 21.26 8.45 7.33
CA GLU A 95 20.53 8.99 8.49
C GLU A 95 19.71 10.23 8.11
N GLY A 96 20.32 11.15 7.35
CA GLY A 96 19.62 12.32 6.82
C GLY A 96 18.50 11.93 5.85
N ALA A 97 18.70 10.90 5.02
CA ALA A 97 17.67 10.40 4.12
C ALA A 97 16.48 9.79 4.88
N VAL A 98 16.75 8.96 5.90
CA VAL A 98 15.72 8.41 6.80
C VAL A 98 14.93 9.54 7.45
N ALA A 99 15.60 10.55 8.00
CA ALA A 99 14.95 11.68 8.66
C ALA A 99 14.03 12.45 7.69
N ALA A 100 14.46 12.68 6.45
CA ALA A 100 13.65 13.37 5.44
C ALA A 100 12.39 12.57 5.06
N TYR A 101 12.51 11.26 4.84
CA TYR A 101 11.34 10.43 4.52
C TYR A 101 10.40 10.27 5.73
N GLN A 102 10.93 10.23 6.96
CA GLN A 102 10.11 10.23 8.17
C GLN A 102 9.36 11.55 8.34
N GLU A 103 9.94 12.69 7.97
CA GLU A 103 9.24 13.98 7.95
C GLU A 103 8.07 13.94 6.95
N VAL A 104 8.26 13.37 5.75
CA VAL A 104 7.17 13.12 4.80
C VAL A 104 6.08 12.26 5.41
N ILE A 105 6.43 11.15 6.08
CA ILE A 105 5.44 10.24 6.70
C ILE A 105 4.70 10.92 7.84
N LYS A 106 5.38 11.77 8.63
CA LYS A 106 4.74 12.53 9.72
C LYS A 106 3.69 13.50 9.18
N GLU A 107 3.99 14.11 8.04
CA GLU A 107 3.15 15.12 7.39
C GLU A 107 2.06 14.50 6.51
N THR A 108 2.37 13.41 5.81
CA THR A 108 1.49 12.68 4.91
C THR A 108 1.64 11.18 5.16
N PRO A 109 0.94 10.64 6.16
CA PRO A 109 1.08 9.23 6.57
C PRO A 109 0.80 8.22 5.45
N ASP A 110 -0.06 8.59 4.50
CA ASP A 110 -0.49 7.75 3.38
C ASP A 110 0.34 7.96 2.10
N TYR A 111 1.51 8.59 2.21
CA TYR A 111 2.43 8.74 1.08
C TYR A 111 3.25 7.46 0.88
N ALA A 112 2.69 6.51 0.10
CA ALA A 112 3.27 5.18 -0.11
C ALA A 112 4.74 5.20 -0.56
N GLU A 113 5.14 6.18 -1.38
CA GLU A 113 6.50 6.29 -1.86
C GLU A 113 7.51 6.53 -0.73
N ALA A 114 7.17 7.33 0.29
CA ALA A 114 8.08 7.56 1.41
C ALA A 114 8.30 6.29 2.24
N HIS A 115 7.26 5.49 2.45
CA HIS A 115 7.38 4.18 3.11
C HIS A 115 8.24 3.21 2.30
N LEU A 116 8.10 3.20 0.97
CA LEU A 116 8.91 2.38 0.07
C LEU A 116 10.39 2.80 0.09
N GLN A 117 10.69 4.09 -0.04
CA GLN A 117 12.06 4.60 0.02
C GLN A 117 12.71 4.31 1.39
N LEU A 118 11.95 4.45 2.48
CA LEU A 118 12.42 4.08 3.82
C LEU A 118 12.71 2.57 3.92
N GLY A 119 11.85 1.74 3.33
CA GLY A 119 12.06 0.30 3.24
C GLY A 119 13.34 -0.07 2.46
N GLU A 120 13.59 0.57 1.32
CA GLU A 120 14.81 0.37 0.52
C GLU A 120 16.07 0.76 1.30
N LEU A 121 16.03 1.87 2.06
CA LEU A 121 17.13 2.27 2.93
C LEU A 121 17.42 1.23 4.01
N PHE A 122 16.38 0.73 4.69
CA PHE A 122 16.55 -0.32 5.69
C PHE A 122 17.06 -1.63 5.09
N TYR A 123 16.60 -2.00 3.91
CA TYR A 123 17.10 -3.16 3.18
C TYR A 123 18.60 -3.03 2.89
N GLY A 124 19.04 -1.88 2.35
CA GLY A 124 20.45 -1.62 2.09
C GLY A 124 21.32 -1.60 3.36
N ALA A 125 20.73 -1.27 4.51
CA ALA A 125 21.38 -1.34 5.83
C ALA A 125 21.33 -2.73 6.49
N GLY A 126 20.78 -3.76 5.83
CA GLY A 126 20.62 -5.10 6.39
C GLY A 126 19.51 -5.22 7.45
N ARG A 127 18.71 -4.17 7.66
CA ARG A 127 17.62 -4.11 8.65
C ARG A 127 16.33 -4.66 8.04
N PHE A 128 16.33 -5.95 7.73
CA PHE A 128 15.29 -6.58 6.90
C PHE A 128 13.89 -6.56 7.51
N ASP A 129 13.76 -6.68 8.83
CA ASP A 129 12.45 -6.62 9.49
C ASP A 129 11.81 -5.24 9.37
N GLU A 130 12.61 -4.19 9.54
CA GLU A 130 12.16 -2.81 9.41
C GLU A 130 11.87 -2.45 7.96
N ALA A 131 12.67 -2.98 7.03
CA ALA A 131 12.43 -2.86 5.60
C ALA A 131 11.06 -3.43 5.23
N PHE A 132 10.79 -4.67 5.65
CA PHE A 132 9.51 -5.33 5.37
C PHE A 132 8.34 -4.61 6.03
N ALA A 133 8.48 -4.14 7.27
CA ALA A 133 7.43 -3.40 7.97
C ALA A 133 7.11 -2.06 7.30
N ALA A 134 8.12 -1.33 6.81
CA ALA A 134 7.91 -0.09 6.07
C ALA A 134 7.22 -0.38 4.72
N MET A 135 7.72 -1.36 3.95
CA MET A 135 7.11 -1.76 2.68
C MET A 135 5.69 -2.30 2.83
N ALA A 136 5.37 -2.98 3.94
CA ALA A 136 4.01 -3.44 4.22
C ALA A 136 3.02 -2.27 4.42
N LYS A 137 3.48 -1.10 4.92
CA LYS A 137 2.65 0.12 4.92
C LYS A 137 2.44 0.65 3.51
N ALA A 138 3.48 0.68 2.68
CA ALA A 138 3.35 1.04 1.27
C ALA A 138 2.40 0.09 0.52
N GLN A 139 2.41 -1.21 0.82
CA GLN A 139 1.62 -2.23 0.13
C GLN A 139 0.12 -2.04 0.39
N LYS A 140 -0.26 -1.63 1.61
CA LYS A 140 -1.66 -1.31 1.92
C LYS A 140 -2.20 -0.17 1.05
N LEU A 141 -1.33 0.74 0.64
CA LEU A 141 -1.67 1.94 -0.15
C LEU A 141 -1.57 1.67 -1.67
N ARG A 142 -0.66 0.78 -2.07
CA ARG A 142 -0.42 0.38 -3.47
C ARG A 142 -0.26 -1.15 -3.56
N PRO A 143 -1.35 -1.92 -3.46
CA PRO A 143 -1.29 -3.39 -3.39
C PRO A 143 -0.73 -4.03 -4.66
N ASP A 144 -0.89 -3.37 -5.81
CA ASP A 144 -0.52 -3.91 -7.10
C ASP A 144 0.81 -3.36 -7.66
N ASP A 145 1.53 -2.53 -6.91
CA ASP A 145 2.81 -1.96 -7.35
C ASP A 145 3.87 -3.06 -7.49
N ALA A 146 4.21 -3.40 -8.74
CA ALA A 146 5.14 -4.48 -9.06
C ALA A 146 6.55 -4.25 -8.50
N ARG A 147 7.03 -2.99 -8.47
CA ARG A 147 8.35 -2.66 -7.90
C ARG A 147 8.34 -2.90 -6.40
N LEU A 148 7.28 -2.44 -5.72
CA LEU A 148 7.12 -2.67 -4.29
C LEU A 148 7.07 -4.17 -3.95
N LEU A 149 6.27 -4.94 -4.67
CA LEU A 149 6.15 -6.39 -4.49
C LEU A 149 7.50 -7.09 -4.71
N ASN A 150 8.23 -6.72 -5.77
CA ASN A 150 9.58 -7.23 -6.03
C ASN A 150 10.53 -6.90 -4.87
N ASN A 151 10.55 -5.66 -4.39
CA ASN A 151 11.40 -5.26 -3.28
C ASN A 151 11.07 -6.04 -2.00
N MET A 152 9.79 -6.26 -1.68
CA MET A 152 9.38 -7.09 -0.55
C MET A 152 9.85 -8.54 -0.69
N GLY A 153 9.76 -9.11 -1.90
CA GLY A 153 10.33 -10.42 -2.22
C GLY A 153 11.84 -10.48 -1.99
N SER A 154 12.58 -9.45 -2.40
CA SER A 154 14.03 -9.36 -2.17
C SER A 154 14.37 -9.30 -0.68
N VAL A 155 13.59 -8.56 0.13
CA VAL A 155 13.74 -8.56 1.59
C VAL A 155 13.58 -9.97 2.16
N LEU A 156 12.55 -10.71 1.73
CA LEU A 156 12.32 -12.09 2.18
C LEU A 156 13.42 -13.05 1.74
N LEU A 157 13.94 -12.89 0.52
CA LEU A 157 15.03 -13.70 0.00
C LEU A 157 16.34 -13.49 0.78
N ALA A 158 16.61 -12.24 1.18
CA ALA A 158 17.74 -11.89 2.04
C ALA A 158 17.59 -12.46 3.46
N LYS A 159 16.34 -12.61 3.95
CA LYS A 159 16.00 -13.31 5.19
C LYS A 159 15.98 -14.85 5.06
N ASP A 160 16.45 -15.37 3.93
CA ASP A 160 16.45 -16.81 3.59
C ASP A 160 15.06 -17.46 3.51
N ASN A 161 14.00 -16.65 3.36
CA ASN A 161 12.64 -17.11 3.15
C ASN A 161 12.28 -17.12 1.66
N ALA A 162 13.02 -17.95 0.90
CA ALA A 162 12.90 -18.01 -0.55
C ALA A 162 11.51 -18.47 -1.04
N ALA A 163 10.81 -19.31 -0.27
CA ALA A 163 9.47 -19.78 -0.62
C ALA A 163 8.43 -18.66 -0.59
N GLU A 164 8.46 -17.81 0.44
CA GLU A 164 7.55 -16.65 0.52
C GLU A 164 7.96 -15.55 -0.48
N ALA A 165 9.26 -15.35 -0.69
CA ALA A 165 9.77 -14.41 -1.69
C ALA A 165 9.21 -14.70 -3.10
N LEU A 166 9.12 -15.97 -3.49
CA LEU A 166 8.52 -16.38 -4.76
C LEU A 166 7.07 -15.91 -4.92
N ASN A 167 6.27 -15.92 -3.85
CA ASN A 167 4.88 -15.45 -3.92
C ASN A 167 4.82 -13.96 -4.29
N TYR A 168 5.74 -13.16 -3.76
CA TYR A 168 5.84 -11.74 -4.07
C TYR A 168 6.35 -11.50 -5.50
N PHE A 169 7.38 -12.23 -5.95
CA PHE A 169 7.88 -12.08 -7.31
C PHE A 169 6.85 -12.52 -8.37
N VAL A 170 6.10 -13.60 -8.12
CA VAL A 170 5.00 -14.04 -9.00
C VAL A 170 3.92 -12.97 -9.10
N GLN A 171 3.55 -12.33 -7.99
CA GLN A 171 2.60 -11.21 -8.00
C GLN A 171 3.15 -10.00 -8.75
N ALA A 172 4.40 -9.61 -8.51
CA ALA A 172 5.06 -8.51 -9.23
C ALA A 172 5.05 -8.77 -10.75
N ARG A 173 5.40 -9.99 -11.16
CA ARG A 173 5.40 -10.41 -12.56
C ARG A 173 4.00 -10.42 -13.18
N ARG A 174 2.99 -10.82 -12.41
CA ARG A 174 1.59 -10.79 -12.86
C ARG A 174 1.11 -9.36 -13.12
N ASN A 175 1.56 -8.42 -12.29
CA ASN A 175 1.13 -7.03 -12.35
C ASN A 175 1.90 -6.20 -13.39
N SER A 176 3.11 -6.63 -13.76
CA SER A 176 3.90 -6.04 -14.85
C SER A 176 4.72 -7.11 -15.56
N ALA A 177 4.28 -7.45 -16.78
CA ALA A 177 4.90 -8.47 -17.64
C ALA A 177 6.10 -7.93 -18.43
N ASP A 178 6.39 -6.65 -18.35
CA ASP A 178 7.58 -5.98 -18.89
C ASP A 178 8.68 -5.80 -17.83
N TYR A 179 8.33 -5.91 -16.54
CA TYR A 179 9.30 -5.84 -15.45
C TYR A 179 10.10 -7.16 -15.32
N VAL A 180 11.42 -7.06 -15.50
CA VAL A 180 12.34 -8.20 -15.66
C VAL A 180 12.88 -8.69 -14.32
N GLU A 181 13.13 -7.77 -13.41
CA GLU A 181 13.74 -8.01 -12.10
C GLU A 181 13.02 -9.09 -11.29
N PRO A 182 11.68 -9.22 -11.29
CA PRO A 182 11.00 -10.34 -10.65
C PRO A 182 11.41 -11.70 -11.22
N LEU A 183 11.60 -11.83 -12.55
CA LEU A 183 12.03 -13.10 -13.16
C LEU A 183 13.45 -13.46 -12.73
N TYR A 184 14.35 -12.48 -12.72
CA TYR A 184 15.71 -12.66 -12.22
C TYR A 184 15.71 -13.10 -10.75
N ASN A 185 14.96 -12.39 -9.91
CA ASN A 185 14.88 -12.72 -8.48
C ASN A 185 14.17 -14.06 -8.21
N MET A 186 13.22 -14.46 -9.07
CA MET A 186 12.67 -15.82 -9.04
C MET A 186 13.75 -16.87 -9.32
N ALA A 187 14.67 -16.62 -10.26
CA ALA A 187 15.77 -17.54 -10.52
C ALA A 187 16.65 -17.72 -9.29
N CYS A 188 17.02 -16.62 -8.61
CA CYS A 188 17.77 -16.66 -7.35
C CYS A 188 17.01 -17.42 -6.25
N ALA A 189 15.71 -17.14 -6.08
CA ALA A 189 14.88 -17.85 -5.11
C ALA A 189 14.74 -19.35 -5.41
N TYR A 190 14.55 -19.73 -6.67
CA TYR A 190 14.51 -21.14 -7.07
C TYR A 190 15.86 -21.84 -6.87
N ALA A 191 16.98 -21.17 -7.13
CA ALA A 191 18.32 -21.71 -6.90
C ALA A 191 18.55 -22.00 -5.40
N LYS A 192 18.16 -21.07 -4.51
CA LYS A 192 18.20 -21.31 -3.05
C LYS A 192 17.33 -22.49 -2.62
N LEU A 193 16.15 -22.65 -3.23
CA LEU A 193 15.27 -23.80 -2.99
C LEU A 193 15.73 -25.10 -3.67
N LYS A 194 16.90 -25.09 -4.33
CA LYS A 194 17.44 -26.23 -5.10
C LYS A 194 16.52 -26.71 -6.23
N LYS A 195 15.64 -25.83 -6.72
CA LYS A 195 14.73 -26.08 -7.85
C LYS A 195 15.40 -25.64 -9.15
N LYS A 196 16.43 -26.38 -9.55
CA LYS A 196 17.32 -26.04 -10.68
C LYS A 196 16.57 -25.71 -11.97
N ASP A 197 15.65 -26.56 -12.42
CA ASP A 197 14.98 -26.36 -13.72
C ASP A 197 14.13 -25.08 -13.74
N ALA A 198 13.46 -24.78 -12.63
CA ALA A 198 12.70 -23.53 -12.48
C ALA A 198 13.63 -22.32 -12.44
N ALA A 199 14.77 -22.42 -11.77
CA ALA A 199 15.77 -21.36 -11.74
C ALA A 199 16.31 -21.03 -13.14
N LEU A 200 16.70 -22.06 -13.89
CA LEU A 200 17.20 -21.91 -15.26
C LEU A 200 16.15 -21.37 -16.22
N SER A 201 14.90 -21.81 -16.09
CA SER A 201 13.77 -21.31 -16.89
C SER A 201 13.50 -19.82 -16.63
N SER A 202 13.44 -19.41 -15.36
CA SER A 202 13.25 -18.01 -14.99
C SER A 202 14.42 -17.13 -15.43
N LEU A 203 15.66 -17.62 -15.27
CA LEU A 203 16.85 -16.89 -15.69
C LEU A 203 16.91 -16.71 -17.21
N ARG A 204 16.56 -17.75 -17.97
CA ARG A 204 16.51 -17.70 -19.43
C ARG A 204 15.52 -16.64 -19.91
N GLN A 205 14.30 -16.64 -19.37
CA GLN A 205 13.29 -15.63 -19.70
C GLN A 205 13.78 -14.21 -19.36
N ALA A 206 14.41 -14.02 -18.20
CA ALA A 206 14.97 -12.72 -17.84
C ALA A 206 16.07 -12.26 -18.82
N ALA A 207 16.97 -13.17 -19.21
CA ALA A 207 18.07 -12.92 -20.16
C ALA A 207 17.63 -12.78 -21.63
N GLU A 208 16.42 -13.24 -21.97
CA GLU A 208 15.77 -13.01 -23.27
C GLU A 208 15.13 -11.62 -23.31
N MET A 209 14.49 -11.20 -22.22
CA MET A 209 13.93 -9.85 -22.11
C MET A 209 15.02 -8.77 -22.02
N GLN A 210 16.08 -9.06 -21.27
CA GLN A 210 17.12 -8.11 -20.93
C GLN A 210 18.51 -8.81 -20.92
N PRO A 211 19.28 -8.72 -22.01
CA PRO A 211 20.55 -9.44 -22.14
C PRO A 211 21.58 -9.14 -21.06
N GLU A 212 21.57 -7.94 -20.45
CA GLU A 212 22.46 -7.57 -19.35
C GLU A 212 22.25 -8.39 -18.07
N VAL A 213 21.10 -9.06 -17.92
CA VAL A 213 20.86 -10.03 -16.84
C VAL A 213 21.92 -11.14 -16.84
N ARG A 214 22.47 -11.50 -18.00
CA ARG A 214 23.54 -12.50 -18.13
C ARG A 214 24.77 -12.10 -17.33
N LEU A 215 25.12 -10.82 -17.36
CA LEU A 215 26.24 -10.28 -16.61
C LEU A 215 25.98 -10.33 -15.10
N TRP A 216 24.78 -9.94 -14.67
CA TRP A 216 24.38 -10.01 -13.25
C TRP A 216 24.45 -11.45 -12.75
N ALA A 217 23.84 -12.38 -13.49
CA ALA A 217 23.75 -13.78 -13.12
C ALA A 217 25.11 -14.47 -13.03
N SER A 218 26.05 -14.14 -13.91
CA SER A 218 27.42 -14.71 -13.89
C SER A 218 28.18 -14.39 -12.59
N ARG A 219 27.81 -13.31 -11.89
CA ARG A 219 28.50 -12.81 -10.70
C ARG A 219 27.70 -13.01 -9.42
N ASP A 220 26.40 -13.27 -9.53
CA ASP A 220 25.50 -13.36 -8.38
C ASP A 220 25.86 -14.56 -7.48
N PRO A 221 25.99 -14.35 -6.16
CA PRO A 221 26.22 -15.43 -5.20
C PRO A 221 25.02 -16.38 -5.05
N ASP A 222 23.78 -15.91 -5.22
CA ASP A 222 22.58 -16.75 -5.06
C ASP A 222 22.46 -17.82 -6.17
N LEU A 223 23.14 -17.59 -7.30
CA LEU A 223 23.19 -18.52 -8.44
C LEU A 223 24.46 -19.37 -8.45
N VAL A 224 25.30 -19.30 -7.41
CA VAL A 224 26.55 -20.09 -7.34
C VAL A 224 26.32 -21.59 -7.48
N SER A 225 25.17 -22.09 -7.00
CA SER A 225 24.78 -23.50 -7.07
C SER A 225 24.52 -23.99 -8.50
N LEU A 226 24.34 -23.08 -9.45
CA LEU A 226 24.11 -23.38 -10.87
C LEU A 226 25.40 -23.30 -11.70
N ARG A 227 26.50 -22.77 -11.15
CA ARG A 227 27.76 -22.61 -11.90
C ARG A 227 28.33 -23.97 -12.32
N GLY A 228 28.82 -24.04 -13.56
CA GLY A 228 29.28 -25.29 -14.17
C GLY A 228 28.16 -26.17 -14.73
N ASP A 229 26.88 -25.83 -14.50
CA ASP A 229 25.80 -26.46 -15.24
C ASP A 229 25.80 -26.00 -16.70
N ARG A 230 25.75 -26.95 -17.64
CA ARG A 230 25.80 -26.65 -19.07
C ARG A 230 24.73 -25.67 -19.51
N ASP A 231 23.51 -25.80 -19.00
CA ASP A 231 22.41 -24.95 -19.42
C ASP A 231 22.52 -23.56 -18.79
N PHE A 232 22.98 -23.45 -17.54
CA PHE A 232 23.36 -22.16 -16.93
C PHE A 232 24.43 -21.44 -17.74
N GLU A 233 25.54 -22.12 -18.04
CA GLU A 233 26.65 -21.54 -18.82
C GLU A 233 26.18 -21.10 -20.22
N SER A 234 25.27 -21.84 -20.85
CA SER A 234 24.67 -21.44 -22.14
C SER A 234 23.84 -20.16 -22.07
N ILE A 235 23.22 -19.87 -20.91
CA ILE A 235 22.43 -18.65 -20.70
C ILE A 235 23.36 -17.45 -20.48
N VAL A 236 24.38 -17.59 -19.62
CA VAL A 236 25.28 -16.48 -19.28
C VAL A 236 26.37 -16.23 -20.34
N HIS A 237 26.73 -17.26 -21.11
CA HIS A 237 27.73 -17.24 -22.17
C HIS A 237 27.14 -17.88 -23.45
N PRO A 238 26.20 -17.20 -24.13
CA PRO A 238 25.64 -17.69 -25.39
C PRO A 238 26.76 -17.83 -26.44
N LYS A 239 26.65 -18.84 -27.30
CA LYS A 239 27.47 -18.89 -28.52
C LYS A 239 26.85 -17.94 -29.54
N GLU A 240 27.66 -17.04 -30.09
CA GLU A 240 27.30 -16.17 -31.22
C GLU A 240 27.02 -16.98 -32.49
#